data_AF-A0A7C4AID4-F1
#
_entry.id   AF-A0A7C4AID4-F1
#
_cell.length_a   1.000
_cell.length_b   1.000
_cell.length_c   1.000
_cell.angle_alpha   90.00
_cell.angle_beta   90.00
_cell.angle_gamma   90.00
#
_symmetry.space_group_name_H-M   'P 1'
#
loop_
_entity.id
_entity.type
_entity.pdbx_description
1 polymer ?
#
loop_
_entity_poly.entity_id
_entity_poly.type
_entity_poly.pdbx_seq_one_letter_code
_entity_poly.pdbx_strand_id
1 'polypeptide(L)'
;MSDNRVIHIEGARQHNLKNISLDIPRDKLVVVCGPSGSGKSTLAFDIVYAEGQRRYVESLSAYATQFLPQMDKPQVDKIEGLCPAISLEQQSATRNPRSTVGTVTEIYDFLRVFFARLGMPHCPQCGLPITAQATDQIVDDILALPEGAKFMVLAPLVEHQKGTQA
;
A
#
# COMPACT_ATOMS: atom_id res chain seq x y z
N MET A 1 11.75 8.03 38.68
CA MET A 1 11.30 6.64 38.47
C MET A 1 11.38 6.37 36.99
N SER A 2 12.40 5.65 36.54
CA SER A 2 12.56 5.28 35.13
C SER A 2 11.45 4.28 34.80
N ASP A 3 10.43 4.77 34.13
CA ASP A 3 9.31 4.01 33.59
C ASP A 3 9.90 2.97 32.62
N ASN A 4 10.11 1.73 33.07
CA ASN A 4 10.78 0.71 32.28
C ASN A 4 9.79 0.18 31.24
N ARG A 5 9.63 0.93 30.14
CA ARG A 5 8.76 0.58 29.02
C ARG A 5 9.33 -0.65 28.34
N VAL A 6 8.81 -1.81 28.69
CA VAL A 6 9.16 -3.10 28.10
C VAL A 6 7.95 -3.74 27.43
N ILE A 7 8.21 -4.57 26.42
CA ILE A 7 7.25 -5.55 25.93
C ILE A 7 7.52 -6.81 26.75
N HIS A 8 6.61 -7.11 27.67
CA HIS A 8 6.70 -8.30 28.50
C HIS A 8 6.04 -9.46 27.78
N ILE A 9 6.73 -10.60 27.63
CA ILE A 9 6.20 -11.82 27.03
C ILE A 9 6.32 -12.94 28.06
N GLU A 10 5.23 -13.63 28.33
CA GLU A 10 5.16 -14.74 29.26
C GLU A 10 4.65 -16.00 28.55
N GLY A 11 5.38 -17.11 28.74
CA GLY A 11 4.94 -18.43 28.32
C GLY A 11 4.80 -18.61 26.82
N ALA A 12 5.75 -18.08 26.04
CA ALA A 12 5.76 -18.23 24.60
C ALA A 12 6.09 -19.68 24.17
N ARG A 13 5.14 -20.30 23.46
CA ARG A 13 5.16 -21.72 23.05
C ARG A 13 4.86 -21.92 21.56
N GLN A 14 4.77 -20.84 20.79
CA GLN A 14 4.55 -20.92 19.35
C GLN A 14 5.66 -21.75 18.67
N HIS A 15 5.28 -22.62 17.73
CA HIS A 15 6.17 -23.55 17.03
C HIS A 15 7.11 -24.35 17.95
N ASN A 16 8.42 -24.07 17.92
CA ASN A 16 9.43 -24.80 18.66
C ASN A 16 9.92 -24.08 19.93
N LEU A 17 9.23 -23.01 20.35
CA LEU A 17 9.57 -22.28 21.57
C LEU A 17 9.20 -23.09 22.81
N LYS A 18 10.11 -23.12 23.77
CA LYS A 18 10.02 -23.95 24.98
C LYS A 18 9.50 -23.16 26.18
N ASN A 19 8.30 -22.58 26.07
CA ASN A 19 7.66 -21.82 27.14
C ASN A 19 8.54 -20.69 27.69
N ILE A 20 9.04 -19.83 26.79
CA ILE A 20 9.99 -18.78 27.16
C ILE A 20 9.26 -17.54 27.69
N SER A 21 9.85 -16.89 28.68
CA SER A 21 9.41 -15.58 29.18
C SER A 21 10.57 -14.60 29.11
N LEU A 22 10.32 -13.39 28.57
CA LEU A 22 11.35 -12.39 28.33
C LEU A 22 10.77 -10.97 28.25
N ASP A 23 11.61 -10.00 28.55
CA ASP A 23 11.32 -8.58 28.40
C ASP A 23 12.11 -7.99 27.22
N ILE A 24 11.41 -7.36 26.28
CA ILE A 24 12.02 -6.61 25.17
C ILE A 24 11.95 -5.13 25.51
N PRO A 25 13.09 -4.40 25.60
CA PRO A 25 13.04 -2.97 25.87
C PRO A 25 12.40 -2.20 24.71
N ARG A 26 11.44 -1.32 25.01
CA ARG A 26 10.82 -0.44 24.01
C ARG A 26 11.75 0.71 23.65
N ASP A 27 11.44 1.33 22.51
CA ASP A 27 12.13 2.52 22.00
C ASP A 27 13.64 2.31 21.80
N LYS A 28 14.04 1.05 21.57
CA LYS A 28 15.41 0.63 21.30
C LYS A 28 15.47 -0.26 20.07
N LEU A 29 16.62 -0.21 19.38
CA LEU A 29 16.95 -1.21 18.38
C LEU A 29 17.31 -2.51 19.08
N VAL A 30 16.41 -3.50 19.00
CA VAL A 30 16.62 -4.83 19.56
C VAL A 30 16.95 -5.82 18.44
N VAL A 31 18.03 -6.57 18.61
CA VAL A 31 18.46 -7.61 17.67
C VAL A 31 18.29 -8.97 18.32
N VAL A 32 17.52 -9.85 17.69
CA VAL A 32 17.32 -11.23 18.13
C VAL A 32 18.29 -12.14 17.37
N CYS A 33 19.29 -12.69 18.07
CA CYS A 33 20.35 -13.52 17.48
C CYS A 33 20.22 -14.99 17.86
N GLY A 34 20.89 -15.88 17.10
CA GLY A 34 20.92 -17.33 17.36
C GLY A 34 21.00 -18.20 16.10
N PRO A 35 21.36 -19.50 16.24
CA PRO A 35 21.55 -20.42 15.12
C PRO A 35 20.25 -20.65 14.34
N SER A 36 20.32 -21.01 13.04
CA SER A 36 19.12 -21.27 12.23
C SER A 36 18.19 -22.29 12.93
N GLY A 37 16.88 -22.04 12.87
CA GLY A 37 15.89 -22.86 13.57
C GLY A 37 15.75 -22.63 15.08
N SER A 38 16.49 -21.69 15.70
CA SER A 38 16.38 -21.43 17.14
C SER A 38 15.08 -20.73 17.62
N GLY A 39 14.11 -20.48 16.73
CA GLY A 39 12.85 -19.81 17.06
C GLY A 39 12.88 -18.27 17.02
N LYS A 40 13.91 -17.65 16.41
CA LYS A 40 14.02 -16.18 16.28
C LYS A 40 12.85 -15.58 15.50
N SER A 41 12.61 -16.13 14.30
CA SER A 41 11.53 -15.67 13.43
C SER A 41 10.18 -15.92 14.10
N THR A 42 10.05 -17.03 14.84
CA THR A 42 8.84 -17.30 15.62
C THR A 42 8.59 -16.29 16.73
N LEU A 43 9.62 -15.90 17.47
CA LEU A 43 9.48 -14.84 18.47
C LEU A 43 9.12 -13.49 17.83
N ALA A 44 9.80 -13.11 16.75
CA ALA A 44 9.64 -11.79 16.13
C ALA A 44 8.36 -11.67 15.29
N PHE A 45 8.11 -12.60 14.38
CA PHE A 45 7.02 -12.55 13.40
C PHE A 45 5.76 -13.25 13.93
N ASP A 46 5.89 -14.51 14.35
CA ASP A 46 4.73 -15.33 14.71
C ASP A 46 4.13 -14.97 16.08
N ILE A 47 4.86 -14.25 16.95
CA ILE A 47 4.37 -13.79 18.26
C ILE A 47 4.26 -12.27 18.30
N VAL A 48 5.39 -11.54 18.26
CA VAL A 48 5.39 -10.09 18.52
C VAL A 48 4.62 -9.34 17.44
N TYR A 49 4.92 -9.60 16.17
CA TYR A 49 4.21 -8.98 15.05
C TYR A 49 2.76 -9.44 14.97
N ALA A 50 2.51 -10.76 15.00
CA ALA A 50 1.16 -11.31 14.90
C ALA A 50 0.21 -10.75 15.98
N GLU A 51 0.65 -10.72 17.24
CA GLU A 51 -0.17 -10.17 18.33
C GLU A 51 -0.29 -8.64 18.24
N GLY A 52 0.77 -7.93 17.86
CA GLY A 52 0.75 -6.48 17.68
C GLY A 52 -0.22 -6.05 16.58
N GLN A 53 -0.24 -6.77 15.45
CA GLN A 53 -1.18 -6.54 14.37
C GLN A 53 -2.61 -6.95 14.77
N ARG A 54 -2.80 -8.12 15.39
CA ARG A 54 -4.11 -8.60 15.86
C ARG A 54 -4.77 -7.58 16.79
N ARG A 55 -4.07 -7.11 17.81
CA ARG A 55 -4.59 -6.10 18.76
C ARG A 55 -4.91 -4.78 18.11
N TYR A 56 -4.11 -4.36 17.13
CA TYR A 56 -4.39 -3.15 16.37
C TYR A 56 -5.67 -3.29 15.54
N VAL A 57 -5.86 -4.40 14.84
CA VAL A 57 -7.08 -4.69 14.06
C VAL A 57 -8.31 -4.76 14.98
N GLU A 58 -8.19 -5.40 16.14
CA GLU A 58 -9.27 -5.49 17.15
C GLU A 58 -9.67 -4.13 17.74
N SER A 59 -8.79 -3.13 17.67
CA SER A 59 -9.11 -1.75 18.09
C SER A 59 -9.86 -0.94 17.04
N LEU A 60 -9.99 -1.44 15.81
CA LEU A 60 -10.74 -0.79 14.73
C LEU A 60 -12.25 -1.03 14.86
N SER A 61 -13.04 -0.37 14.01
CA SER A 61 -14.50 -0.50 14.05
C SER A 61 -14.95 -1.95 13.79
N ALA A 62 -16.08 -2.35 14.38
CA ALA A 62 -16.68 -3.67 14.18
C ALA A 62 -16.95 -4.03 12.70
N TYR A 63 -17.06 -3.00 11.85
CA TYR A 63 -17.16 -3.15 10.40
C TYR A 63 -15.81 -3.49 9.76
N ALA A 64 -14.73 -2.81 10.16
CA ALA A 64 -13.39 -3.06 9.64
C ALA A 64 -12.86 -4.46 10.01
N THR A 65 -13.20 -4.95 11.20
CA THR A 65 -12.81 -6.30 11.66
C THR A 65 -13.40 -7.45 10.83
N GLN A 66 -14.44 -7.21 10.03
CA GLN A 66 -15.03 -8.23 9.13
C GLN A 66 -14.21 -8.45 7.85
N PHE A 67 -13.47 -7.44 7.41
CA PHE A 67 -12.73 -7.47 6.13
C PHE A 67 -11.22 -7.65 6.30
N LEU A 68 -10.72 -7.46 7.51
CA LEU A 68 -9.30 -7.62 7.80
C LEU A 68 -8.99 -9.09 8.13
N PRO A 69 -7.85 -9.63 7.63
CA PRO A 69 -7.42 -10.96 7.98
C PRO A 69 -7.32 -11.07 9.50
N GLN A 70 -8.10 -11.96 10.10
CA GLN A 70 -7.91 -12.31 11.50
C GLN A 70 -6.65 -13.16 11.57
N MET A 71 -5.62 -12.63 12.22
CA MET A 71 -4.44 -13.42 12.52
C MET A 71 -4.75 -14.37 13.67
N ASP A 72 -4.30 -15.61 13.54
CA ASP A 72 -4.42 -16.59 14.61
C ASP A 72 -3.74 -16.06 15.87
N LYS A 73 -4.42 -16.21 17.01
CA LYS A 73 -3.86 -15.81 18.30
C LYS A 73 -2.63 -16.69 18.58
N PRO A 74 -1.43 -16.11 18.79
CA PRO A 74 -0.24 -16.89 19.04
C PRO A 74 -0.30 -17.62 20.37
N GLN A 75 0.40 -18.76 20.48
CA GLN A 75 0.48 -19.55 21.70
C GLN A 75 1.42 -18.88 22.72
N VAL A 76 0.88 -17.91 23.47
CA VAL A 76 1.53 -17.22 24.60
C VAL A 76 0.56 -17.12 25.77
N ASP A 77 1.07 -17.15 27.01
CA ASP A 77 0.21 -16.96 28.20
C ASP A 77 -0.20 -15.50 28.34
N LYS A 78 0.78 -14.61 28.24
CA LYS A 78 0.57 -13.18 28.45
C LYS A 78 1.56 -12.38 27.62
N ILE A 79 1.10 -11.25 27.10
CA ILE A 79 1.96 -10.29 26.43
C ILE A 79 1.43 -8.87 26.65
N GLU A 80 2.30 -7.98 27.13
CA GLU A 80 1.95 -6.62 27.55
C GLU A 80 2.93 -5.61 26.95
N GLY A 81 2.51 -4.35 26.85
CA GLY A 81 3.36 -3.27 26.35
C GLY A 81 3.59 -3.27 24.83
N LEU A 82 2.90 -4.12 24.06
CA LEU A 82 2.94 -4.14 22.59
C LEU A 82 2.45 -2.82 21.97
N CYS A 83 3.10 -2.43 20.88
CA CYS A 83 2.64 -1.38 19.97
C CYS A 83 2.03 -2.02 18.71
N PRO A 84 1.28 -1.25 17.90
CA PRO A 84 0.98 -1.65 16.54
C PRO A 84 2.27 -2.02 15.82
N ALA A 85 2.30 -3.23 15.24
CA ALA A 85 3.50 -3.80 14.64
C ALA A 85 3.41 -3.79 13.11
N ILE A 86 4.55 -3.55 12.47
CA ILE A 86 4.72 -3.63 11.01
C ILE A 86 5.87 -4.59 10.75
N SER A 87 5.65 -5.63 9.95
CA SER A 87 6.72 -6.50 9.49
C SER A 87 7.31 -5.97 8.19
N LEU A 88 8.63 -6.01 8.10
CA LEU A 88 9.37 -5.74 6.87
C LEU A 88 10.14 -7.01 6.51
N GLU A 89 9.55 -7.80 5.62
CA GLU A 89 10.11 -9.05 5.15
C GLU A 89 10.61 -8.91 3.72
N GLN A 90 11.66 -9.66 3.39
CA GLN A 90 12.08 -9.81 2.00
C GLN A 90 11.11 -10.77 1.29
N GLN A 91 9.90 -10.30 1.00
CA GLN A 91 9.00 -11.02 0.11
C GLN A 91 9.48 -10.86 -1.32
N SER A 92 9.54 -11.98 -2.06
CA SER A 92 9.82 -11.95 -3.50
C SER A 92 8.78 -11.09 -4.20
N ALA A 93 9.22 -9.95 -4.74
CA ALA A 93 8.34 -9.00 -5.41
C ALA A 93 7.52 -9.71 -6.50
N THR A 94 6.20 -9.67 -6.37
CA THR A 94 5.26 -10.14 -7.40
C THR A 94 5.59 -9.40 -8.70
N ARG A 95 5.98 -10.14 -9.74
CA ARG A 95 6.41 -9.55 -11.01
C ARG A 95 5.19 -9.05 -11.79
N ASN A 96 4.77 -7.82 -11.53
CA ASN A 96 3.84 -7.11 -12.38
C ASN A 96 4.64 -6.19 -13.33
N PRO A 97 4.56 -6.36 -14.67
CA PRO A 97 5.32 -5.57 -15.62
C PRO A 97 4.98 -4.06 -15.60
N ARG A 98 3.83 -3.68 -15.04
CA ARG A 98 3.45 -2.26 -14.86
C ARG A 98 3.90 -1.68 -13.52
N SER A 99 4.46 -2.49 -12.63
CA SER A 99 4.98 -2.04 -11.34
C SER A 99 6.42 -1.58 -11.49
N THR A 100 6.68 -0.35 -11.07
CA THR A 100 8.02 0.26 -11.06
C THR A 100 8.33 0.76 -9.64
N VAL A 101 9.58 1.16 -9.40
CA VAL A 101 9.94 1.81 -8.13
C VAL A 101 9.06 3.04 -7.85
N GLY A 102 8.73 3.81 -8.90
CA GLY A 102 7.88 5.00 -8.76
C GLY A 102 6.44 4.68 -8.36
N THR A 103 5.88 3.55 -8.79
CA THR A 103 4.52 3.15 -8.39
C THR A 103 4.49 2.50 -7.01
N VAL A 104 5.54 1.77 -6.62
CA VAL A 104 5.63 1.13 -5.29
C VAL A 104 5.86 2.16 -4.18
N THR A 105 6.61 3.22 -4.48
CA THR A 105 6.88 4.32 -3.54
C THR A 105 5.86 5.45 -3.62
N GLU A 106 4.83 5.31 -4.46
CA GLU A 106 3.80 6.33 -4.75
C GLU A 106 4.34 7.67 -5.33
N ILE A 107 5.66 7.81 -5.52
CA ILE A 107 6.30 8.99 -6.13
C ILE A 107 5.69 9.29 -7.50
N TYR A 108 5.37 8.25 -8.27
CA TYR A 108 4.76 8.41 -9.59
C TYR A 108 3.38 9.09 -9.51
N ASP A 109 2.60 8.85 -8.46
CA ASP A 109 1.29 9.49 -8.29
C ASP A 109 1.43 10.98 -7.98
N PHE A 110 2.44 11.36 -7.17
CA PHE A 110 2.79 12.77 -6.99
C PHE A 110 3.23 13.43 -8.29
N LEU A 111 4.07 12.74 -9.08
CA LEU A 111 4.49 13.23 -10.39
C LEU A 111 3.31 13.42 -11.34
N ARG A 112 2.32 12.52 -11.35
CA ARG A 112 1.12 12.66 -12.18
C ARG A 112 0.34 13.92 -11.82
N VAL A 113 0.13 14.19 -10.53
CA VAL A 113 -0.54 15.41 -10.08
C VAL A 113 0.28 16.65 -10.43
N PHE A 114 1.61 16.57 -10.26
CA PHE A 114 2.53 17.65 -10.61
C PHE A 114 2.45 18.01 -12.10
N PHE A 115 2.61 17.03 -13.00
CA PHE A 115 2.55 17.26 -14.45
C PHE A 115 1.15 17.63 -14.93
N ALA A 116 0.07 17.11 -14.32
CA ALA A 116 -1.28 17.49 -14.67
C ALA A 116 -1.61 18.95 -14.32
N ARG A 117 -1.03 19.47 -13.21
CA ARG A 117 -1.30 20.85 -12.76
C ARG A 117 -0.32 21.89 -13.30
N LEU A 118 0.95 21.51 -13.50
CA LEU A 118 2.03 22.45 -13.84
C LEU A 118 2.70 22.14 -15.18
N GLY A 119 2.45 20.96 -15.75
CA GLY A 119 3.03 20.58 -17.04
C GLY A 119 2.40 21.38 -18.18
N MET A 120 3.24 21.97 -19.03
CA MET A 120 2.80 22.57 -20.29
C MET A 120 2.78 21.47 -21.36
N PRO A 121 1.59 21.07 -21.86
CA PRO A 121 1.49 20.03 -22.89
C PRO A 121 2.00 20.56 -24.24
N HIS A 122 2.75 19.73 -24.96
CA HIS A 122 3.27 20.04 -26.29
C HIS A 122 2.90 18.93 -27.28
N CYS A 123 2.68 19.30 -28.54
CA CYS A 123 2.40 18.34 -29.61
C CYS A 123 3.65 17.49 -29.89
N PRO A 124 3.54 16.14 -29.95
CA PRO A 124 4.69 15.26 -30.16
C PRO A 124 5.28 15.33 -31.58
N GLN A 125 4.52 15.83 -32.57
CA GLN A 125 5.00 15.93 -33.96
C GLN A 125 5.64 17.29 -34.27
N CYS A 126 5.02 18.39 -33.84
CA CYS A 126 5.49 19.74 -34.17
C CYS A 126 6.12 20.50 -33.01
N GLY A 127 6.01 20.01 -31.77
CA GLY A 127 6.61 20.63 -30.58
C GLY A 127 5.91 21.91 -30.09
N LEU A 128 4.83 22.36 -30.75
CA LEU A 128 4.09 23.54 -30.34
C LEU A 128 3.26 23.29 -29.06
N PRO A 129 3.04 24.30 -28.21
CA PRO A 129 2.22 24.17 -27.01
C PRO A 129 0.75 23.89 -27.38
N ILE A 130 0.14 22.92 -26.70
CA ILE A 130 -1.27 22.58 -26.90
C ILE A 130 -2.12 23.65 -26.20
N THR A 131 -3.06 24.22 -26.94
CA THR A 131 -3.99 25.26 -26.47
C THR A 131 -5.44 24.81 -26.70
N ALA A 132 -6.39 25.52 -26.07
CA ALA A 132 -7.81 25.24 -26.26
C ALA A 132 -8.22 25.52 -27.72
N GLN A 133 -8.95 24.59 -28.33
CA GLN A 133 -9.51 24.74 -29.67
C GLN A 133 -10.96 25.24 -29.58
N ALA A 134 -11.32 26.16 -30.48
CA ALA A 134 -12.70 26.60 -30.64
C ALA A 134 -13.52 25.55 -31.42
N THR A 135 -14.84 25.53 -31.21
CA THR A 135 -15.74 24.60 -31.90
C THR A 135 -15.66 24.77 -33.42
N ASP A 136 -15.61 26.00 -33.92
CA ASP A 136 -15.51 26.27 -35.36
C ASP A 136 -14.21 25.71 -35.95
N GLN A 137 -13.09 25.81 -35.23
CA GLN A 137 -11.82 25.23 -35.65
C GLN A 137 -11.90 23.71 -35.79
N ILE A 138 -12.60 23.03 -34.88
CA ILE A 138 -12.81 21.58 -34.94
C ILE A 138 -13.68 21.22 -36.16
N VAL A 139 -14.70 22.03 -36.45
CA VAL A 139 -15.57 21.82 -37.63
C VAL A 139 -14.79 22.01 -38.93
N ASP A 140 -13.98 23.07 -39.01
CA ASP A 140 -13.12 23.35 -40.16
C ASP A 140 -12.13 22.21 -40.42
N ASP A 141 -11.51 21.67 -39.35
CA ASP A 141 -10.59 20.53 -39.43
C ASP A 141 -11.29 19.27 -39.97
N ILE A 142 -12.56 19.05 -39.62
CA ILE A 142 -13.37 17.93 -40.13
C ILE A 142 -13.75 18.16 -41.61
N LEU A 143 -14.11 19.39 -41.98
CA LEU A 143 -14.46 19.74 -43.37
C LEU A 143 -13.25 19.67 -44.31
N ALA A 144 -12.04 19.85 -43.78
CA ALA A 144 -10.78 19.71 -44.52
C ALA A 144 -10.37 18.25 -44.80
N LEU A 145 -11.12 17.25 -44.31
CA LEU A 145 -10.86 15.85 -44.60
C LEU A 145 -11.06 15.54 -46.10
N PRO A 146 -10.34 14.54 -46.67
CA PRO A 146 -10.47 14.20 -48.08
C PRO A 146 -11.90 13.83 -48.48
N GLU A 147 -12.32 14.24 -49.69
CA GLU A 147 -13.63 13.85 -50.22
C GLU A 147 -13.78 12.32 -50.26
N GLY A 148 -14.91 11.83 -49.75
CA GLY A 148 -15.17 10.39 -49.61
C GLY A 148 -14.62 9.76 -48.33
N ALA A 149 -14.00 10.53 -47.42
CA ALA A 149 -13.63 10.04 -46.09
C ALA A 149 -14.87 9.57 -45.32
N LYS A 150 -14.84 8.31 -44.87
CA LYS A 150 -15.91 7.70 -44.05
C LYS A 150 -15.48 7.68 -42.60
N PHE A 151 -16.26 8.29 -41.73
CA PHE A 151 -16.05 8.26 -40.28
C PHE A 151 -17.38 8.16 -39.55
N MET A 152 -17.34 7.71 -38.29
CA MET A 152 -18.48 7.72 -37.39
C MET A 152 -18.36 8.89 -36.43
N VAL A 153 -19.41 9.69 -36.32
CA VAL A 153 -19.50 10.73 -35.29
C VAL A 153 -19.98 10.08 -33.99
N LEU A 154 -19.12 10.14 -32.98
CA LEU A 154 -19.40 9.62 -31.65
C LEU A 154 -19.37 10.78 -30.65
N ALA A 155 -20.23 10.71 -29.64
CA ALA A 155 -20.26 11.64 -28.52
C ALA A 155 -20.12 10.84 -27.21
N PRO A 156 -18.89 10.64 -26.70
CA PRO A 156 -18.68 9.97 -25.41
C PRO A 156 -19.17 10.88 -24.27
N LEU A 157 -20.46 10.81 -23.96
CA LEU A 157 -21.11 11.66 -22.94
C LEU A 157 -20.61 11.36 -21.52
N VAL A 158 -20.10 10.15 -21.27
CA VAL A 158 -19.60 9.71 -19.96
C VAL A 158 -18.25 9.03 -20.15
N GLU A 159 -17.19 9.66 -19.67
CA GLU A 159 -15.84 9.09 -19.63
C GLU A 159 -15.39 8.87 -18.20
N HIS A 160 -15.11 7.61 -17.85
CA HIS A 160 -14.48 7.21 -16.58
C HIS A 160 -15.14 7.70 -15.28
N GLN A 161 -16.41 8.15 -15.31
CA GLN A 161 -17.17 8.52 -14.12
C GLN A 161 -17.91 7.31 -13.54
N LYS A 162 -17.91 7.20 -12.20
CA LYS A 162 -18.77 6.25 -11.48
C LYS A 162 -20.10 6.94 -11.18
N GLY A 163 -21.19 6.43 -11.75
CA GLY A 163 -22.55 6.89 -11.47
C GLY A 163 -23.58 6.00 -12.19
N THR A 164 -24.77 5.87 -11.62
CA THR A 164 -25.92 5.30 -12.32
C THR A 164 -26.57 6.42 -13.14
N GLN A 165 -26.71 6.21 -14.45
CA GLN A 165 -27.57 7.06 -15.28
C GLN A 165 -28.98 7.02 -14.69
N ALA A 166 -29.51 8.19 -14.33
CA ALA A 166 -30.94 8.39 -14.12
C ALA A 166 -31.54 8.94 -15.40
#